data_AF-A0A815S1H2-F1
#
_entry.id   AF-A0A815S1H2-F1
#
_cell.length_a   1.000
_cell.length_b   1.000
_cell.length_c   1.000
_cell.angle_alpha   90.00
_cell.angle_beta   90.00
_cell.angle_gamma   90.00
#
_symmetry.space_group_name_H-M   'P 1'
#
loop_
_entity.id
_entity.type
_entity.pdbx_description
1 polymer ?
#
loop_
_entity_poly.entity_id
_entity_poly.type
_entity_poly.pdbx_seq_one_letter_code
_entity_poly.pdbx_strand_id
1 'polypeptide(L)'
;MKARHATAAILKTAIIDSLKADGLELNQLLMLGRDSPFINLSLENMIDNEMKKIGSGLLKLGGCHLHVAHNGFKAVLWEPLHEYFLVYLPVNQKVQVQNNDRYERIKETLTSYVIKIRLQFVLFLCENIFDRFLTLFQQEAPLIHVLHSELSSLYRLVLLQFLKTDYAGDKVGGCLLDLDFKLNEKQLNNKHIRIGEETRKLLNHLTQQEREKVFEDVKKIYHTTAEYLKKNLPLKNSFLSDVQILHPSYRSVEYSDEIVRIARAVPGLLSEREIDYSRDEWLIYSLDNNIDEKWYIKEKKKDCSGTELIIYHRIDYYWNKVLNITTANGFAKYPTLSKLIKNILIIPHGNADVERGFSINENLVPENRSKLSCLSINGLRSTYDGVKFIGNGSSHKVPINREIIKSIKMSYSLYKKDIQSKKKVSENSEKENIERQQAVEMCKQALQEEDELLLKQKTLQSELHEATSIIADASARLQLAIKQKDNLEIHRSTILIDGGNTKSKAVNEQLSKVTENLIQIQRKRKNNFGQQQQKRQKTLTEESIILN
;
A
#
# COMPACT_ATOMS: atom_id res chain seq x y z
N MET A 1 -14.56 19.53 -1.32
CA MET A 1 -13.62 18.72 -0.51
C MET A 1 -12.50 18.25 -1.42
N LYS A 2 -11.28 18.80 -1.31
CA LYS A 2 -10.11 18.21 -2.01
C LYS A 2 -9.89 16.83 -1.40
N ALA A 3 -9.90 15.77 -2.21
CA ALA A 3 -9.56 14.42 -1.76
C ALA A 3 -8.16 14.48 -1.12
N ARG A 4 -8.09 14.39 0.21
CA ARG A 4 -6.81 14.20 0.90
C ARG A 4 -6.36 12.78 0.56
N HIS A 5 -5.33 12.64 -0.27
CA HIS A 5 -4.72 11.34 -0.51
C HIS A 5 -4.28 10.73 0.83
N ALA A 6 -4.72 9.52 1.14
CA ALA A 6 -4.29 8.80 2.33
C ALA A 6 -2.77 8.56 2.27
N THR A 7 -2.05 8.91 3.33
CA THR A 7 -0.61 8.67 3.43
C THR A 7 -0.34 7.20 3.76
N ALA A 8 0.86 6.70 3.43
CA ALA A 8 1.27 5.33 3.81
C ALA A 8 1.13 5.06 5.32
N ALA A 9 1.36 6.08 6.16
CA ALA A 9 1.19 5.97 7.60
C ALA A 9 -0.27 5.75 8.01
N ILE A 10 -1.21 6.48 7.41
CA ILE A 10 -2.65 6.31 7.67
C ILE A 10 -3.10 4.90 7.25
N LEU A 11 -2.66 4.45 6.06
CA LEU A 11 -2.98 3.11 5.56
C LEU A 11 -2.37 2.01 6.44
N LYS A 12 -1.14 2.19 6.94
CA LYS A 12 -0.50 1.24 7.88
C LYS A 12 -1.35 1.07 9.13
N THR A 13 -1.74 2.18 9.75
CA THR A 13 -2.56 2.16 10.98
C THR A 13 -3.88 1.46 10.71
N ALA A 14 -4.60 1.83 9.64
CA ALA A 14 -5.87 1.20 9.28
C ALA A 14 -5.75 -0.31 9.03
N ILE A 15 -4.70 -0.78 8.34
CA ILE A 15 -4.48 -2.22 8.11
C ILE A 15 -4.22 -2.94 9.43
N ILE A 16 -3.33 -2.41 10.28
CA ILE A 16 -3.01 -3.05 11.57
C ILE A 16 -4.23 -3.08 12.49
N ASP A 17 -5.01 -2.01 12.53
CA ASP A 17 -6.21 -1.91 13.37
C ASP A 17 -7.29 -2.88 12.87
N SER A 18 -7.48 -3.00 11.55
CA SER A 18 -8.38 -3.99 10.95
C SER A 18 -7.94 -5.43 11.25
N LEU A 19 -6.65 -5.76 11.16
CA LEU A 19 -6.16 -7.10 11.52
C LEU A 19 -6.47 -7.42 12.98
N LYS A 20 -6.25 -6.47 13.89
CA LYS A 20 -6.58 -6.64 15.31
C LYS A 20 -8.09 -6.79 15.54
N ALA A 21 -8.92 -6.02 14.83
CA ALA A 21 -10.38 -6.12 14.89
C ALA A 21 -10.86 -7.54 14.58
N ASP A 22 -10.27 -8.12 13.54
CA ASP A 22 -10.63 -9.44 13.03
C ASP A 22 -9.96 -10.58 13.83
N GLY A 23 -9.18 -10.26 14.87
CA GLY A 23 -8.45 -11.24 15.67
C GLY A 23 -7.31 -11.91 14.91
N LEU A 24 -6.79 -11.27 13.85
CA LEU A 24 -5.67 -11.74 13.05
C LEU A 24 -4.36 -11.17 13.58
N GLU A 25 -3.40 -12.05 13.80
CA GLU A 25 -2.07 -11.66 14.23
C GLU A 25 -1.23 -11.16 13.05
N LEU A 26 -0.36 -10.18 13.29
CA LEU A 26 0.47 -9.61 12.23
C LEU A 26 1.44 -10.63 11.60
N ASN A 27 1.85 -11.66 12.34
CA ASN A 27 2.69 -12.76 11.84
C ASN A 27 1.95 -13.69 10.86
N GLN A 28 0.60 -13.63 10.80
CA GLN A 28 -0.23 -14.39 9.86
C GLN A 28 -0.39 -13.68 8.51
N LEU A 29 0.04 -12.42 8.40
CA LEU A 29 0.03 -11.68 7.15
C LEU A 29 1.17 -12.16 6.24
N LEU A 30 0.85 -12.76 5.09
CA LEU A 30 1.88 -13.31 4.20
C LEU A 30 2.37 -12.30 3.15
N MET A 31 1.47 -11.52 2.54
CA MET A 31 1.78 -10.58 1.47
C MET A 31 0.79 -9.41 1.44
N LEU A 32 1.16 -8.34 0.74
CA LEU A 32 0.25 -7.25 0.37
C LEU A 32 0.16 -7.12 -1.16
N GLY A 33 -0.98 -7.51 -1.74
CA GLY A 33 -1.29 -7.28 -3.16
C GLY A 33 -1.64 -5.82 -3.43
N ARG A 34 -1.28 -5.31 -4.61
CA ARG A 34 -1.56 -3.92 -5.04
C ARG A 34 -1.85 -3.83 -6.52
N ASP A 35 -2.65 -2.85 -6.91
CA ASP A 35 -3.01 -2.59 -8.30
C ASP A 35 -1.99 -1.68 -9.02
N SER A 36 -1.40 -0.70 -8.33
CA SER A 36 -0.44 0.23 -8.93
C SER A 36 0.96 0.14 -8.31
N PRO A 37 2.04 0.23 -9.12
CA PRO A 37 3.40 0.30 -8.59
C PRO A 37 3.66 1.54 -7.72
N PHE A 38 2.83 2.60 -7.87
CA PHE A 38 2.95 3.85 -7.11
C PHE A 38 2.12 3.86 -5.83
N ILE A 39 1.23 2.88 -5.61
CA ILE A 39 0.51 2.74 -4.35
C ILE A 39 1.50 2.15 -3.33
N ASN A 40 2.30 3.07 -2.79
CA ASN A 40 3.23 3.00 -1.66
C ASN A 40 3.97 1.68 -1.43
N LEU A 41 5.06 1.46 -2.17
CA LEU A 41 6.20 0.64 -1.69
C LEU A 41 6.60 1.02 -0.24
N SER A 42 6.41 2.29 0.13
CA SER A 42 6.53 2.77 1.50
C SER A 42 5.62 2.03 2.48
N LEU A 43 4.36 1.72 2.13
CA LEU A 43 3.43 1.01 3.00
C LEU A 43 3.90 -0.42 3.24
N GLU A 44 4.33 -1.10 2.18
CA GLU A 44 4.92 -2.44 2.26
C GLU A 44 6.11 -2.46 3.20
N ASN A 45 7.05 -1.53 3.00
CA ASN A 45 8.25 -1.45 3.82
C ASN A 45 7.90 -1.12 5.27
N MET A 46 6.90 -0.28 5.52
CA MET A 46 6.44 0.02 6.88
C MET A 46 5.84 -1.21 7.56
N ILE A 47 4.99 -1.98 6.87
CA ILE A 47 4.40 -3.22 7.41
C ILE A 47 5.46 -4.31 7.59
N ASP A 48 6.31 -4.52 6.59
CA ASP A 48 7.43 -5.47 6.63
C ASP A 48 8.39 -5.16 7.80
N ASN A 49 8.65 -3.86 8.07
CA ASN A 49 9.46 -3.45 9.23
C ASN A 49 8.78 -3.74 10.57
N GLU A 50 7.44 -3.64 10.68
CA GLU A 50 6.72 -4.06 11.90
C GLU A 50 6.76 -5.57 12.06
N MET A 51 6.58 -6.33 10.97
CA MET A 51 6.67 -7.79 10.98
C MET A 51 8.06 -8.29 11.36
N LYS A 52 9.12 -7.62 10.90
CA LYS A 52 10.50 -7.96 11.25
C LYS A 52 10.80 -7.83 12.74
N LYS A 53 10.12 -6.92 13.44
CA LYS A 53 10.25 -6.78 14.90
C LYS A 53 9.74 -8.02 15.66
N ILE A 54 8.82 -8.77 15.05
CA ILE A 54 8.26 -10.01 15.61
C ILE A 54 8.84 -11.27 14.96
N GLY A 55 9.98 -11.15 14.26
CA GLY A 55 10.68 -12.29 13.65
C GLY A 55 10.05 -12.83 12.36
N SER A 56 9.12 -12.10 11.74
CA SER A 56 8.47 -12.47 10.48
C SER A 56 8.76 -11.43 9.38
N GLY A 57 8.34 -11.69 8.14
CA GLY A 57 8.52 -10.75 7.03
C GLY A 57 7.52 -11.02 5.93
N LEU A 58 7.23 -9.99 5.11
CA LEU A 58 6.35 -10.15 3.97
C LEU A 58 7.04 -10.93 2.85
N LEU A 59 6.31 -11.81 2.18
CA LEU A 59 6.71 -12.36 0.89
C LEU A 59 6.60 -11.26 -0.18
N LYS A 60 7.76 -10.71 -0.58
CA LYS A 60 7.84 -9.65 -1.59
C LYS A 60 7.82 -10.25 -2.99
N LEU A 61 6.63 -10.58 -3.47
CA LEU A 61 6.43 -11.17 -4.80
C LEU A 61 6.53 -10.14 -5.95
N GLY A 62 6.72 -8.87 -5.63
CA GLY A 62 6.71 -7.77 -6.59
C GLY A 62 5.28 -7.37 -6.99
N GLY A 63 5.11 -6.15 -7.51
CA GLY A 63 3.85 -5.74 -8.12
C GLY A 63 3.83 -6.04 -9.63
N CYS A 64 2.69 -5.87 -10.31
CA CYS A 64 2.69 -5.81 -11.77
C CYS A 64 3.33 -4.49 -12.22
N HIS A 65 4.66 -4.51 -12.33
CA HIS A 65 5.43 -3.38 -12.84
C HIS A 65 5.17 -3.13 -14.32
N LEU A 66 4.56 -4.08 -15.02
CA LEU A 66 4.23 -4.00 -16.44
C LEU A 66 2.94 -3.25 -16.74
N HIS A 67 2.03 -3.08 -15.77
CA HIS A 67 0.74 -2.42 -15.99
C HIS A 67 0.91 -0.97 -16.49
N VAL A 68 1.91 -0.25 -15.98
CA VAL A 68 2.23 1.13 -16.41
C VAL A 68 2.78 1.15 -17.85
N ALA A 69 3.67 0.22 -18.18
CA ALA A 69 4.22 0.12 -19.52
C ALA A 69 3.11 -0.28 -20.51
N HIS A 70 2.34 -1.32 -20.18
CA HIS A 70 1.30 -1.84 -21.05
C HIS A 70 0.16 -0.87 -21.31
N ASN A 71 -0.44 -0.29 -20.27
CA ASN A 71 -1.57 0.63 -20.46
C ASN A 71 -1.17 1.91 -21.18
N GLY A 72 0.07 2.38 -20.98
CA GLY A 72 0.60 3.52 -21.73
C GLY A 72 0.68 3.26 -23.23
N PHE A 73 0.78 2.00 -23.65
CA PHE A 73 1.03 1.63 -25.03
C PHE A 73 -0.13 0.90 -25.73
N LYS A 74 -1.02 0.21 -25.00
CA LYS A 74 -2.30 -0.29 -25.53
C LYS A 74 -3.20 0.82 -26.08
N ALA A 75 -2.99 2.06 -25.61
CA ALA A 75 -3.67 3.25 -26.11
C ALA A 75 -3.10 3.81 -27.42
N VAL A 76 -1.98 3.27 -27.94
CA VAL A 76 -1.35 3.72 -29.18
C VAL A 76 -2.11 3.16 -30.38
N LEU A 77 -3.25 3.75 -30.68
CA LEU A 77 -4.06 3.41 -31.84
C LEU A 77 -3.78 4.42 -32.95
N TRP A 78 -2.69 4.26 -33.70
CA TRP A 78 -2.31 5.23 -34.75
C TRP A 78 -3.45 5.51 -35.71
N GLU A 79 -4.09 4.46 -36.23
CA GLU A 79 -5.19 4.58 -37.20
C GLU A 79 -6.41 5.32 -36.60
N PRO A 80 -6.98 4.91 -35.45
CA PRO A 80 -8.03 5.68 -34.78
C PRO A 80 -7.65 7.12 -34.41
N LEU A 81 -6.42 7.38 -33.96
CA LEU A 81 -5.96 8.73 -33.65
C LEU A 81 -5.88 9.58 -34.92
N HIS A 82 -5.31 9.02 -35.99
CA HIS A 82 -5.22 9.67 -37.29
C HIS A 82 -6.61 9.97 -37.86
N GLU A 83 -7.51 8.98 -37.89
CA GLU A 83 -8.88 9.14 -38.35
C GLU A 83 -9.65 10.17 -37.53
N TYR A 84 -9.58 10.09 -36.20
CA TYR A 84 -10.31 11.00 -35.33
C TYR A 84 -9.80 12.45 -35.43
N PHE A 85 -8.49 12.67 -35.33
CA PHE A 85 -7.91 14.01 -35.26
C PHE A 85 -7.67 14.66 -36.63
N LEU A 86 -7.38 13.88 -37.68
CA LEU A 86 -7.07 14.42 -39.01
C LEU A 86 -8.22 14.30 -40.02
N VAL A 87 -9.21 13.43 -39.79
CA VAL A 87 -10.35 13.24 -40.71
C VAL A 87 -11.67 13.71 -40.07
N TYR A 88 -12.05 13.14 -38.92
CA TYR A 88 -13.34 13.41 -38.30
C TYR A 88 -13.46 14.81 -37.70
N LEU A 89 -12.51 15.21 -36.83
CA LEU A 89 -12.58 16.47 -36.11
C LEU A 89 -12.59 17.72 -37.02
N PRO A 90 -11.77 17.82 -38.10
CA PRO A 90 -11.82 18.95 -39.03
C PRO A 90 -13.18 19.13 -39.72
N VAL A 91 -13.89 18.03 -39.98
CA VAL A 91 -15.15 18.01 -40.75
C VAL A 91 -16.37 18.13 -39.84
N ASN A 92 -16.22 17.88 -38.54
CA ASN A 92 -17.32 17.91 -37.58
C ASN A 92 -17.71 19.34 -37.19
N GLN A 93 -18.77 19.85 -37.81
CA GLN A 93 -19.33 21.19 -37.55
C GLN A 93 -19.79 21.42 -36.10
N LYS A 94 -20.02 20.37 -35.30
CA LYS A 94 -20.42 20.49 -33.88
C LYS A 94 -19.24 20.75 -32.95
N VAL A 95 -18.00 20.55 -33.41
CA VAL A 95 -16.79 20.69 -32.59
C VAL A 95 -15.92 21.78 -33.20
N GLN A 96 -15.82 22.94 -32.53
CA GLN A 96 -14.92 24.01 -32.95
C GLN A 96 -13.47 23.65 -32.59
N VAL A 97 -12.73 23.15 -33.56
CA VAL A 97 -11.27 22.90 -33.46
C VAL A 97 -10.41 24.07 -33.94
N GLN A 98 -11.01 25.07 -34.61
CA GLN A 98 -10.31 26.27 -35.06
C GLN A 98 -9.72 27.04 -33.88
N ASN A 99 -8.44 27.44 -33.99
CA ASN A 99 -7.68 28.17 -32.97
C ASN A 99 -7.48 27.42 -31.64
N ASN A 100 -7.45 26.09 -31.65
CA ASN A 100 -7.14 25.29 -30.46
C ASN A 100 -5.69 24.79 -30.47
N ASP A 101 -4.83 25.38 -29.63
CA ASP A 101 -3.41 25.04 -29.51
C ASP A 101 -3.14 23.58 -29.13
N ARG A 102 -4.06 22.90 -28.44
CA ARG A 102 -3.90 21.47 -28.13
C ARG A 102 -4.16 20.63 -29.38
N TYR A 103 -5.18 20.99 -30.14
CA TYR A 103 -5.51 20.34 -31.39
C TYR A 103 -4.39 20.50 -32.42
N GLU A 104 -3.88 21.71 -32.63
CA GLU A 104 -2.79 21.95 -33.59
C GLU A 104 -1.52 21.17 -33.21
N ARG A 105 -1.15 21.11 -31.92
CA ARG A 105 -0.02 20.26 -31.47
C ARG A 105 -0.22 18.78 -31.77
N ILE A 106 -1.43 18.25 -31.53
CA ILE A 106 -1.74 16.84 -31.81
C ILE A 106 -1.71 16.60 -33.32
N LYS A 107 -2.29 17.50 -34.11
CA LYS A 107 -2.31 17.44 -35.57
C LYS A 107 -0.90 17.45 -36.15
N GLU A 108 -0.04 18.38 -35.74
CA GLU A 108 1.38 18.42 -36.13
C GLU A 108 2.10 17.10 -35.79
N THR A 109 1.86 16.58 -34.58
CA THR A 109 2.44 15.31 -34.12
C THR A 109 1.99 14.13 -34.98
N LEU A 110 0.70 14.02 -35.29
CA LEU A 110 0.12 12.96 -36.11
C LEU A 110 0.43 13.10 -37.61
N THR A 111 0.86 14.29 -38.06
CA THR A 111 1.32 14.50 -39.45
C THR A 111 2.79 14.08 -39.61
N SER A 112 3.55 13.96 -38.52
CA SER A 112 4.95 13.57 -38.56
C SER A 112 5.15 12.09 -38.88
N TYR A 113 5.80 11.82 -40.01
CA TYR A 113 6.13 10.46 -40.44
C TYR A 113 7.12 9.75 -39.48
N VAL A 114 8.03 10.50 -38.85
CA VAL A 114 8.94 9.98 -37.82
C VAL A 114 8.17 9.52 -36.58
N ILE A 115 7.14 10.27 -36.17
CA ILE A 115 6.29 9.87 -35.04
C ILE A 115 5.50 8.60 -35.36
N LYS A 116 4.95 8.47 -36.58
CA LYS A 116 4.31 7.23 -37.04
C LYS A 116 5.23 6.02 -36.84
N ILE A 117 6.49 6.13 -37.25
CA ILE A 117 7.48 5.04 -37.10
C ILE A 117 7.74 4.72 -35.62
N ARG A 118 7.90 5.75 -34.78
CA ARG A 118 8.12 5.56 -33.33
C ARG A 118 6.94 4.84 -32.68
N LEU A 119 5.71 5.21 -33.03
CA LEU A 119 4.50 4.57 -32.51
C LEU A 119 4.34 3.14 -33.02
N GLN A 120 4.70 2.87 -34.29
CA GLN A 120 4.72 1.51 -34.83
C GLN A 120 5.72 0.61 -34.10
N PHE A 121 6.90 1.14 -33.77
CA PHE A 121 7.88 0.42 -32.98
C PHE A 121 7.38 0.12 -31.56
N VAL A 122 6.71 1.07 -30.92
CA VAL A 122 6.10 0.88 -29.60
C VAL A 122 5.00 -0.19 -29.64
N LEU A 123 4.16 -0.19 -30.67
CA LEU A 123 3.17 -1.24 -30.90
C LEU A 123 3.82 -2.62 -31.02
N PHE A 124 4.91 -2.73 -31.80
CA PHE A 124 5.69 -3.96 -31.90
C PHE A 124 6.15 -4.48 -30.52
N LEU A 125 6.66 -3.61 -29.64
CA LEU A 125 7.08 -4.01 -28.29
C LEU A 125 5.92 -4.58 -27.48
N CYS A 126 4.73 -3.99 -27.60
CA CYS A 126 3.56 -4.41 -26.83
C CYS A 126 3.08 -5.77 -27.26
N GLU A 127 2.82 -5.93 -28.55
CA GLU A 127 2.26 -7.14 -29.13
C GLU A 127 3.23 -8.32 -29.02
N ASN A 128 4.53 -8.09 -29.24
CA ASN A 128 5.50 -9.18 -29.36
C ASN A 128 6.21 -9.53 -28.05
N ILE A 129 6.24 -8.62 -27.07
CA ILE A 129 6.98 -8.83 -25.82
C ILE A 129 6.03 -8.87 -24.62
N PHE A 130 5.18 -7.87 -24.47
CA PHE A 130 4.41 -7.70 -23.22
C PHE A 130 3.08 -8.45 -23.21
N ASP A 131 2.36 -8.50 -24.34
CA ASP A 131 1.02 -9.07 -24.40
C ASP A 131 0.99 -10.55 -24.03
N ARG A 132 2.00 -11.33 -24.42
CA ARG A 132 2.10 -12.75 -24.03
C ARG A 132 2.16 -12.90 -22.51
N PHE A 133 3.06 -12.16 -21.86
CA PHE A 133 3.23 -12.22 -20.40
C PHE A 133 1.95 -11.77 -19.70
N LEU A 134 1.38 -10.64 -20.13
CA LEU A 134 0.21 -10.05 -19.48
C LEU A 134 -1.04 -10.91 -19.65
N THR A 135 -1.26 -11.46 -20.84
CA THR A 135 -2.38 -12.38 -21.10
C THR A 135 -2.26 -13.64 -20.25
N LEU A 136 -1.05 -14.15 -20.02
CA LEU A 136 -0.82 -15.29 -19.14
C LEU A 136 -1.21 -14.96 -17.68
N PHE A 137 -0.66 -13.88 -17.11
CA PHE A 137 -0.90 -13.50 -15.71
C PHE A 137 -2.23 -12.77 -15.46
N GLN A 138 -3.09 -12.63 -16.47
CA GLN A 138 -4.49 -12.22 -16.34
C GLN A 138 -5.45 -13.38 -16.04
N GLN A 139 -4.99 -14.63 -16.16
CA GLN A 139 -5.83 -15.81 -15.94
C GLN A 139 -6.23 -15.98 -14.47
N GLU A 140 -7.37 -16.63 -14.22
CA GLU A 140 -7.80 -17.01 -12.86
C GLU A 140 -7.09 -18.28 -12.34
N ALA A 141 -6.18 -18.88 -13.12
CA ALA A 141 -5.45 -20.07 -12.70
C ALA A 141 -4.29 -19.69 -11.75
N PRO A 142 -3.94 -20.53 -10.76
CA PRO A 142 -2.72 -20.32 -10.00
C PRO A 142 -1.49 -20.39 -10.91
N LEU A 143 -0.72 -19.31 -11.01
CA LEU A 143 0.45 -19.24 -11.89
C LEU A 143 1.75 -18.95 -11.14
N ILE A 144 1.74 -19.03 -9.80
CA ILE A 144 2.95 -18.76 -9.00
C ILE A 144 4.14 -19.67 -9.36
N HIS A 145 3.85 -20.93 -9.70
CA HIS A 145 4.82 -21.93 -10.16
C HIS A 145 5.53 -21.59 -11.48
N VAL A 146 5.02 -20.66 -12.29
CA VAL A 146 5.68 -20.20 -13.53
C VAL A 146 6.07 -18.73 -13.48
N LEU A 147 5.79 -18.04 -12.38
CA LEU A 147 6.01 -16.60 -12.28
C LEU A 147 7.49 -16.23 -12.46
N HIS A 148 8.40 -16.92 -11.76
CA HIS A 148 9.83 -16.62 -11.85
C HIS A 148 10.43 -16.86 -13.25
N SER A 149 10.13 -18.01 -13.86
CA SER A 149 10.62 -18.35 -15.20
C SER A 149 10.09 -17.39 -16.26
N GLU A 150 8.83 -16.98 -16.18
CA GLU A 150 8.23 -16.03 -17.11
C GLU A 150 8.77 -14.61 -16.90
N LEU A 151 9.01 -14.16 -15.67
CA LEU A 151 9.68 -12.87 -15.39
C LEU A 151 11.11 -12.86 -15.96
N SER A 152 11.85 -13.94 -15.75
CA SER A 152 13.20 -14.13 -16.31
C SER A 152 13.18 -14.12 -17.84
N SER A 153 12.22 -14.83 -18.43
CA SER A 153 12.07 -14.93 -19.89
C SER A 153 11.66 -13.61 -20.52
N LEU A 154 10.76 -12.85 -19.89
CA LEU A 154 10.38 -11.51 -20.31
C LEU A 154 11.58 -10.57 -20.35
N TYR A 155 12.36 -10.51 -19.27
CA TYR A 155 13.51 -9.62 -19.22
C TYR A 155 14.58 -10.01 -20.25
N ARG A 156 14.89 -11.31 -20.34
CA ARG A 156 15.79 -11.84 -21.37
C ARG A 156 15.30 -11.52 -22.79
N LEU A 157 14.01 -11.66 -23.05
CA LEU A 157 13.43 -11.37 -24.37
C LEU A 157 13.61 -9.91 -24.76
N VAL A 158 13.42 -8.97 -23.83
CA VAL A 158 13.71 -7.54 -24.06
C VAL A 158 15.18 -7.32 -24.40
N LEU A 159 16.09 -7.89 -23.61
CA LEU A 159 17.53 -7.76 -23.83
C LEU A 159 17.96 -8.31 -25.20
N LEU A 160 17.44 -9.48 -25.60
CA LEU A 160 17.74 -10.12 -26.88
C LEU A 160 17.18 -9.38 -28.11
N GLN A 161 16.38 -8.33 -27.93
CA GLN A 161 15.98 -7.49 -29.07
C GLN A 161 17.11 -6.60 -29.58
N PHE A 162 18.05 -6.23 -28.70
CA PHE A 162 19.10 -5.26 -29.01
C PHE A 162 20.51 -5.67 -28.56
N LEU A 163 20.65 -6.74 -27.77
CA LEU A 163 21.94 -7.35 -27.42
C LEU A 163 22.25 -8.58 -28.26
N LYS A 164 23.55 -8.89 -28.37
CA LYS A 164 24.02 -10.11 -28.99
C LYS A 164 23.65 -11.35 -28.14
N THR A 165 23.35 -12.45 -28.82
CA THR A 165 22.89 -13.70 -28.19
C THR A 165 23.96 -14.37 -27.33
N ASP A 166 25.23 -14.26 -27.72
CA ASP A 166 26.39 -14.76 -26.97
C ASP A 166 26.60 -14.05 -25.62
N TYR A 167 26.07 -12.84 -25.46
CA TYR A 167 26.21 -12.06 -24.23
C TYR A 167 25.07 -12.33 -23.23
N ALA A 168 23.83 -12.43 -23.70
CA ALA A 168 22.64 -12.51 -22.84
C ALA A 168 21.84 -13.83 -22.94
N GLY A 169 22.09 -14.68 -23.94
CA GLY A 169 21.23 -15.82 -24.29
C GLY A 169 21.09 -16.86 -23.17
N ASP A 170 22.20 -17.25 -22.56
CA ASP A 170 22.24 -18.33 -21.57
C ASP A 170 21.99 -17.85 -20.13
N LYS A 171 21.76 -16.54 -19.95
CA LYS A 171 21.52 -15.96 -18.62
C LYS A 171 20.07 -16.15 -18.21
N VAL A 172 19.83 -16.47 -16.94
CA VAL A 172 18.49 -16.67 -16.35
C VAL A 172 18.43 -16.08 -14.95
N GLY A 173 17.23 -15.74 -14.49
CA GLY A 173 16.96 -15.26 -13.13
C GLY A 173 17.85 -14.08 -12.74
N GLY A 174 18.44 -14.15 -11.55
CA GLY A 174 19.30 -13.10 -11.00
C GLY A 174 20.50 -12.73 -11.87
N CYS A 175 21.07 -13.68 -12.63
CA CYS A 175 22.24 -13.47 -13.48
C CYS A 175 21.99 -12.47 -14.63
N LEU A 176 20.73 -12.26 -15.01
CA LEU A 176 20.37 -11.26 -16.02
C LEU A 176 20.61 -9.83 -15.49
N LEU A 177 20.51 -9.63 -14.17
CA LEU A 177 20.67 -8.31 -13.56
C LEU A 177 22.13 -7.84 -13.56
N ASP A 178 23.08 -8.76 -13.70
CA ASP A 178 24.51 -8.44 -13.70
C ASP A 178 25.01 -7.97 -15.08
N LEU A 179 24.16 -8.07 -16.11
CA LEU A 179 24.49 -7.60 -17.45
C LEU A 179 24.55 -6.07 -17.51
N ASP A 180 25.59 -5.57 -18.17
CA ASP A 180 25.67 -4.17 -18.61
C ASP A 180 25.24 -4.08 -20.08
N PHE A 181 23.96 -3.78 -20.27
CA PHE A 181 23.35 -3.70 -21.59
C PHE A 181 23.65 -2.37 -22.32
N LYS A 182 24.37 -1.43 -21.69
CA LYS A 182 24.75 -0.16 -22.33
C LYS A 182 26.05 -0.25 -23.13
N LEU A 183 26.80 -1.34 -22.97
CA LEU A 183 28.03 -1.61 -23.72
C LEU A 183 27.75 -1.72 -25.22
N ASN A 184 28.27 -0.78 -26.00
CA ASN A 184 28.04 -0.68 -27.45
C ASN A 184 28.54 -1.93 -28.20
N GLU A 185 29.67 -2.49 -27.78
CA GLU A 185 30.27 -3.69 -28.37
C GLU A 185 29.45 -4.97 -28.12
N LYS A 186 28.56 -4.96 -27.14
CA LYS A 186 27.62 -6.05 -26.84
C LYS A 186 26.25 -5.87 -27.48
N GLN A 187 25.99 -4.68 -28.03
CA GLN A 187 24.75 -4.38 -28.76
C GLN A 187 24.82 -4.84 -30.21
N LEU A 188 23.64 -5.09 -30.77
CA LEU A 188 23.45 -5.31 -32.19
C LEU A 188 23.62 -4.00 -32.95
N ASN A 189 24.10 -4.09 -34.19
CA ASN A 189 24.07 -2.94 -35.10
C ASN A 189 22.62 -2.62 -35.50
N ASN A 190 22.38 -1.42 -36.03
CA ASN A 190 21.03 -0.95 -36.38
C ASN A 190 20.30 -1.88 -37.37
N LYS A 191 21.04 -2.59 -38.24
CA LYS A 191 20.48 -3.56 -39.18
C LYS A 191 19.90 -4.79 -38.48
N HIS A 192 20.49 -5.22 -37.37
CA HIS A 192 20.10 -6.43 -36.64
C HIS A 192 19.26 -6.18 -35.39
N ILE A 193 19.20 -4.95 -34.86
CA ILE A 193 18.24 -4.61 -33.80
C ILE A 193 16.83 -4.96 -34.28
N ARG A 194 16.09 -5.70 -33.46
CA ARG A 194 14.71 -6.10 -33.75
C ARG A 194 13.79 -4.91 -33.49
N ILE A 195 12.96 -4.56 -34.47
CA ILE A 195 12.04 -3.41 -34.39
C ILE A 195 10.66 -3.70 -34.98
N GLY A 196 10.44 -4.94 -35.44
CA GLY A 196 9.25 -5.33 -36.22
C GLY A 196 9.39 -5.03 -37.72
N GLU A 197 8.76 -5.87 -38.54
CA GLU A 197 8.80 -5.75 -40.01
C GLU A 197 8.09 -4.48 -40.50
N GLU A 198 6.95 -4.11 -39.91
CA GLU A 198 6.22 -2.89 -40.28
C GLU A 198 7.05 -1.63 -40.01
N THR A 199 7.70 -1.54 -38.85
CA THR A 199 8.65 -0.45 -38.55
C THR A 199 9.80 -0.42 -39.57
N ARG A 200 10.37 -1.59 -39.92
CA ARG A 200 11.47 -1.69 -40.88
C ARG A 200 11.05 -1.21 -42.28
N LYS A 201 9.85 -1.56 -42.73
CA LYS A 201 9.29 -1.07 -44.01
C LYS A 201 9.15 0.44 -43.99
N LEU A 202 8.56 1.01 -42.93
CA LEU A 202 8.35 2.45 -42.82
C LEU A 202 9.67 3.24 -42.81
N LEU A 203 10.74 2.69 -42.21
CA LEU A 203 12.09 3.30 -42.20
C LEU A 203 12.68 3.48 -43.60
N ASN A 204 12.29 2.68 -44.59
CA ASN A 204 12.83 2.80 -45.96
C ASN A 204 12.45 4.11 -46.64
N HIS A 205 11.43 4.80 -46.14
CA HIS A 205 10.98 6.10 -46.65
C HIS A 205 11.72 7.29 -46.02
N LEU A 206 12.62 7.05 -45.05
CA LEU A 206 13.40 8.08 -44.38
C LEU A 206 14.79 8.26 -45.02
N THR A 207 15.34 9.46 -44.89
CA THR A 207 16.75 9.74 -45.20
C THR A 207 17.68 8.99 -44.24
N GLN A 208 18.97 8.85 -44.58
CA GLN A 208 19.94 8.21 -43.69
C GLN A 208 20.02 8.89 -42.31
N GLN A 209 20.06 10.22 -42.29
CA GLN A 209 20.17 11.00 -41.05
C GLN A 209 18.93 10.83 -40.15
N GLU A 210 17.73 10.77 -40.74
CA GLU A 210 16.50 10.52 -39.99
C GLU A 210 16.45 9.09 -39.45
N ARG A 211 16.90 8.10 -40.24
CA ARG A 211 16.99 6.71 -39.77
C ARG A 211 17.91 6.58 -38.58
N GLU A 212 19.07 7.24 -38.60
CA GLU A 212 20.02 7.24 -37.48
C GLU A 212 19.37 7.79 -36.20
N LYS A 213 18.68 8.94 -36.29
CA LYS A 213 17.91 9.51 -35.16
C LYS A 213 16.83 8.56 -34.63
N VAL A 214 16.08 7.89 -35.52
CA VAL A 214 15.08 6.91 -35.08
C VAL A 214 15.73 5.72 -34.36
N PHE A 215 16.90 5.26 -34.81
CA PHE A 215 17.61 4.18 -34.13
C PHE A 215 18.18 4.61 -32.75
N GLU A 216 18.57 5.87 -32.59
CA GLU A 216 18.93 6.42 -31.28
C GLU A 216 17.72 6.36 -30.32
N ASP A 217 16.54 6.76 -30.80
CA ASP A 217 15.30 6.66 -30.02
C ASP A 217 14.93 5.22 -29.68
N VAL A 218 15.02 4.30 -30.65
CA VAL A 218 14.78 2.85 -30.45
C VAL A 218 15.69 2.30 -29.36
N LYS A 219 17.00 2.58 -29.43
CA LYS A 219 17.96 2.16 -28.39
C LYS A 219 17.60 2.75 -27.04
N LYS A 220 17.24 4.03 -26.99
CA LYS A 220 16.83 4.71 -25.76
C LYS A 220 15.58 4.09 -25.14
N ILE A 221 14.58 3.72 -25.95
CA ILE A 221 13.38 3.02 -25.49
C ILE A 221 13.76 1.65 -24.91
N TYR A 222 14.59 0.87 -25.61
CA TYR A 222 15.07 -0.42 -25.12
C TYR A 222 15.85 -0.30 -23.81
N HIS A 223 16.80 0.64 -23.72
CA HIS A 223 17.55 0.89 -22.48
C HIS A 223 16.63 1.30 -21.34
N THR A 224 15.68 2.21 -21.58
CA THR A 224 14.74 2.66 -20.55
C THR A 224 13.87 1.50 -20.07
N THR A 225 13.41 0.65 -20.99
CA THR A 225 12.61 -0.54 -20.69
C THR A 225 13.43 -1.56 -19.88
N ALA A 226 14.65 -1.84 -20.32
CA ALA A 226 15.55 -2.78 -19.66
C ALA A 226 15.95 -2.30 -18.26
N GLU A 227 16.25 -1.00 -18.08
CA GLU A 227 16.50 -0.39 -16.76
C GLU A 227 15.28 -0.52 -15.84
N TYR A 228 14.10 -0.23 -16.38
CA TYR A 228 12.87 -0.34 -15.61
C TYR A 228 12.61 -1.78 -15.15
N LEU A 229 12.75 -2.77 -16.04
CA LEU A 229 12.59 -4.17 -15.66
C LEU A 229 13.68 -4.64 -14.69
N LYS A 230 14.95 -4.29 -14.93
CA LYS A 230 16.07 -4.60 -14.04
C LYS A 230 15.84 -4.13 -12.61
N LYS A 231 15.27 -2.93 -12.46
CA LYS A 231 15.00 -2.31 -11.16
C LYS A 231 13.81 -2.93 -10.43
N ASN A 232 12.80 -3.38 -11.18
CA ASN A 232 11.50 -3.69 -10.61
C ASN A 232 11.15 -5.19 -10.58
N LEU A 233 11.75 -6.03 -11.41
CA LEU A 233 11.45 -7.46 -11.41
C LEU A 233 12.15 -8.18 -10.25
N PRO A 234 11.46 -9.05 -9.50
CA PRO A 234 12.00 -9.75 -8.34
C PRO A 234 12.85 -10.99 -8.73
N LEU A 235 13.78 -10.86 -9.68
CA LEU A 235 14.54 -12.00 -10.23
C LEU A 235 15.49 -12.66 -9.22
N LYS A 236 15.85 -11.96 -8.12
CA LYS A 236 16.64 -12.50 -7.00
C LYS A 236 15.78 -13.11 -5.89
N ASN A 237 14.45 -13.14 -6.03
CA ASN A 237 13.56 -13.71 -5.02
C ASN A 237 13.70 -15.25 -5.02
N SER A 238 14.29 -15.80 -3.96
CA SER A 238 14.52 -17.23 -3.81
C SER A 238 13.23 -18.01 -3.67
N PHE A 239 12.23 -17.49 -2.96
CA PHE A 239 10.92 -18.15 -2.82
C PHE A 239 10.25 -18.35 -4.18
N LEU A 240 10.21 -17.31 -5.03
CA LEU A 240 9.68 -17.42 -6.38
C LEU A 240 10.48 -18.42 -7.23
N SER A 241 11.80 -18.45 -7.05
CA SER A 241 12.65 -19.44 -7.73
C SER A 241 12.32 -20.87 -7.27
N ASP A 242 12.14 -21.09 -5.96
CA ASP A 242 11.88 -22.40 -5.36
C ASP A 242 10.48 -22.93 -5.73
N VAL A 243 9.45 -22.08 -5.73
CA VAL A 243 8.05 -22.48 -6.01
C VAL A 243 7.87 -23.04 -7.44
N GLN A 244 8.82 -22.80 -8.34
CA GLN A 244 8.81 -23.42 -9.68
C GLN A 244 8.78 -24.95 -9.63
N ILE A 245 9.28 -25.55 -8.56
CA ILE A 245 9.31 -27.01 -8.41
C ILE A 245 7.90 -27.62 -8.43
N LEU A 246 6.88 -26.82 -8.12
CA LEU A 246 5.49 -27.26 -8.14
C LEU A 246 4.99 -27.54 -9.56
N HIS A 247 5.69 -27.05 -10.59
CA HIS A 247 5.37 -27.40 -11.97
C HIS A 247 5.77 -28.87 -12.24
N PRO A 248 4.91 -29.69 -12.87
CA PRO A 248 5.15 -31.14 -12.98
C PRO A 248 6.44 -31.53 -13.71
N SER A 249 7.01 -30.65 -14.55
CA SER A 249 8.31 -30.88 -15.19
C SER A 249 9.50 -30.91 -14.23
N TYR A 250 9.35 -30.36 -13.01
CA TYR A 250 10.39 -30.37 -11.97
C TYR A 250 10.16 -31.47 -10.94
N ARG A 251 9.30 -32.45 -11.25
CA ARG A 251 9.10 -33.62 -10.39
C ARG A 251 10.37 -34.48 -10.37
N SER A 252 11.26 -34.20 -9.41
CA SER A 252 12.55 -34.86 -9.22
C SER A 252 12.95 -34.87 -7.75
N VAL A 253 13.78 -35.85 -7.39
CA VAL A 253 14.39 -36.04 -6.05
C VAL A 253 15.30 -34.86 -5.68
N GLU A 254 15.92 -34.23 -6.68
CA GLU A 254 16.88 -33.12 -6.52
C GLU A 254 16.28 -31.90 -5.82
N TYR A 255 14.95 -31.73 -5.86
CA TYR A 255 14.26 -30.53 -5.37
C TYR A 255 13.72 -30.64 -3.93
N SER A 256 14.19 -31.62 -3.17
CA SER A 256 13.72 -31.87 -1.79
C SER A 256 14.17 -30.81 -0.77
N ASP A 257 15.18 -30.00 -1.10
CA ASP A 257 15.56 -28.86 -0.25
C ASP A 257 14.72 -27.62 -0.55
N GLU A 258 14.32 -27.40 -1.80
CA GLU A 258 13.46 -26.31 -2.26
C GLU A 258 12.10 -26.40 -1.57
N ILE A 259 11.49 -27.59 -1.49
CA ILE A 259 10.20 -27.76 -0.80
C ILE A 259 10.30 -27.39 0.68
N VAL A 260 11.43 -27.69 1.33
CA VAL A 260 11.69 -27.30 2.71
C VAL A 260 11.89 -25.79 2.85
N ARG A 261 12.55 -25.13 1.89
CA ARG A 261 12.66 -23.67 1.87
C ARG A 261 11.29 -23.01 1.68
N ILE A 262 10.44 -23.56 0.82
CA ILE A 262 9.04 -23.10 0.64
C ILE A 262 8.26 -23.25 1.95
N ALA A 263 8.35 -24.41 2.61
CA ALA A 263 7.69 -24.66 3.89
C ALA A 263 8.09 -23.64 4.97
N ARG A 264 9.38 -23.32 5.07
CA ARG A 264 9.92 -22.32 6.00
C ARG A 264 9.53 -20.89 5.65
N ALA A 265 9.27 -20.60 4.38
CA ALA A 265 8.87 -19.28 3.91
C ALA A 265 7.42 -18.90 4.25
N VAL A 266 6.61 -19.84 4.77
CA VAL A 266 5.23 -19.59 5.22
C VAL A 266 5.12 -19.87 6.73
N PRO A 267 5.46 -18.90 7.59
CA PRO A 267 5.49 -19.08 9.03
C PRO A 267 4.15 -19.53 9.61
N GLY A 268 4.18 -20.44 10.58
CA GLY A 268 2.99 -20.93 11.28
C GLY A 268 2.14 -21.93 10.49
N LEU A 269 2.47 -22.21 9.22
CA LEU A 269 1.74 -23.20 8.43
C LEU A 269 2.09 -24.63 8.87
N LEU A 270 3.38 -24.96 8.96
CA LEU A 270 3.88 -26.28 9.35
C LEU A 270 4.71 -26.18 10.64
N SER A 271 4.56 -27.17 11.52
CA SER A 271 5.47 -27.39 12.65
C SER A 271 6.84 -27.87 12.17
N GLU A 272 7.86 -27.77 13.03
CA GLU A 272 9.23 -28.22 12.71
C GLU A 272 9.27 -29.69 12.22
N ARG A 273 8.48 -30.57 12.83
CA ARG A 273 8.37 -31.98 12.40
C ARG A 273 7.66 -32.12 11.06
N GLU A 274 6.60 -31.35 10.82
CA GLU A 274 5.93 -31.34 9.51
C GLU A 274 6.86 -30.81 8.40
N ILE A 275 7.79 -29.91 8.71
CA ILE A 275 8.79 -29.47 7.71
C ILE A 275 9.65 -30.66 7.26
N ASP A 276 10.11 -31.51 8.18
CA ASP A 276 10.86 -32.71 7.83
C ASP A 276 9.98 -33.71 7.06
N TYR A 277 8.74 -33.92 7.47
CA TYR A 277 7.80 -34.77 6.72
C TYR A 277 7.50 -34.26 5.30
N SER A 278 7.51 -32.94 5.08
CA SER A 278 7.34 -32.38 3.73
C SER A 278 8.47 -32.79 2.78
N ARG A 279 9.70 -32.92 3.30
CA ARG A 279 10.86 -33.42 2.55
C ARG A 279 10.65 -34.89 2.17
N ASP A 280 10.29 -35.72 3.14
CA ASP A 280 10.09 -37.15 2.95
C ASP A 280 8.94 -37.43 1.96
N GLU A 281 7.81 -36.74 2.13
CA GLU A 281 6.68 -36.83 1.22
C GLU A 281 7.04 -36.36 -0.20
N TRP A 282 7.88 -35.34 -0.36
CA TRP A 282 8.36 -34.88 -1.66
C TRP A 282 9.20 -35.94 -2.36
N LEU A 283 10.11 -36.59 -1.63
CA LEU A 283 10.93 -37.68 -2.16
C LEU A 283 10.03 -38.81 -2.68
N ILE A 284 9.02 -39.22 -1.89
CA ILE A 284 8.06 -40.26 -2.31
C ILE A 284 7.25 -39.79 -3.52
N TYR A 285 6.72 -38.57 -3.50
CA TYR A 285 5.99 -37.97 -4.63
C TYR A 285 6.82 -37.98 -5.91
N SER A 286 8.10 -37.62 -5.83
CA SER A 286 9.00 -37.55 -7.00
C SER A 286 9.22 -38.91 -7.67
N LEU A 287 9.09 -40.00 -6.91
CA LEU A 287 9.30 -41.38 -7.37
C LEU A 287 8.00 -42.18 -7.60
N ASP A 288 6.83 -41.58 -7.34
CA ASP A 288 5.54 -42.28 -7.40
C ASP A 288 5.04 -42.59 -8.83
N ASN A 289 5.32 -43.79 -9.33
CA ASN A 289 4.91 -44.20 -10.68
C ASN A 289 3.38 -44.21 -10.92
N ASN A 290 2.54 -44.02 -9.90
CA ASN A 290 1.09 -43.95 -10.05
C ASN A 290 0.57 -42.59 -10.53
N ILE A 291 1.44 -41.58 -10.61
CA ILE A 291 1.07 -40.24 -11.07
C ILE A 291 1.12 -40.19 -12.59
N ASP A 292 -0.06 -40.08 -13.22
CA ASP A 292 -0.24 -40.09 -14.67
C ASP A 292 0.09 -38.72 -15.29
N GLU A 293 0.86 -38.72 -16.38
CA GLU A 293 1.17 -37.54 -17.18
C GLU A 293 -0.10 -36.82 -17.69
N LYS A 294 -1.18 -37.58 -17.94
CA LYS A 294 -2.50 -37.06 -18.35
C LYS A 294 -3.15 -36.16 -17.30
N TRP A 295 -2.73 -36.21 -16.04
CA TRP A 295 -3.24 -35.28 -15.02
C TRP A 295 -2.76 -33.86 -15.25
N TYR A 296 -1.68 -33.69 -16.02
CA TYR A 296 -1.18 -32.39 -16.43
C TYR A 296 -1.39 -32.11 -17.92
N ILE A 297 -1.13 -33.08 -18.79
CA ILE A 297 -1.33 -32.94 -20.23
C ILE A 297 -2.78 -33.28 -20.57
N LYS A 298 -3.57 -32.26 -20.92
CA LYS A 298 -4.98 -32.40 -21.28
C LYS A 298 -5.12 -32.94 -22.70
N GLU A 299 -4.41 -32.34 -23.64
CA GLU A 299 -4.54 -32.66 -25.06
C GLU A 299 -3.26 -32.29 -25.83
N LYS A 300 -2.91 -33.09 -26.83
CA LYS A 300 -1.86 -32.76 -27.80
C LYS A 300 -2.53 -32.58 -29.16
N LYS A 301 -2.54 -31.35 -29.68
CA LYS A 301 -3.06 -31.01 -31.00
C LYS A 301 -1.91 -30.78 -31.96
N LYS A 302 -2.17 -30.89 -33.26
CA LYS A 302 -1.28 -30.34 -34.28
C LYS A 302 -1.93 -29.09 -34.83
N ASP A 303 -1.17 -28.00 -34.93
CA ASP A 303 -1.64 -26.81 -35.63
C ASP A 303 -1.61 -27.03 -37.16
N CYS A 304 -2.03 -26.01 -37.91
CA CYS A 304 -2.03 -26.04 -39.37
C CYS A 304 -0.63 -26.24 -40.00
N SER A 305 0.43 -25.99 -39.24
CA SER A 305 1.83 -26.16 -39.64
C SER A 305 2.40 -27.54 -39.29
N GLY A 306 1.62 -28.38 -38.60
CA GLY A 306 2.06 -29.68 -38.11
C GLY A 306 2.83 -29.62 -36.78
N THR A 307 2.94 -28.43 -36.16
CA THR A 307 3.59 -28.24 -34.87
C THR A 307 2.69 -28.76 -33.75
N GLU A 308 3.26 -29.54 -32.83
CA GLU A 308 2.52 -30.09 -31.70
C GLU A 308 2.24 -28.99 -30.67
N LEU A 309 0.97 -28.66 -30.48
CA LEU A 309 0.46 -27.77 -29.46
C LEU A 309 -0.05 -28.60 -28.27
N ILE A 310 0.61 -28.45 -27.13
CA ILE A 310 0.21 -29.12 -25.89
C ILE A 310 -0.70 -28.19 -25.10
N ILE A 311 -1.90 -28.69 -24.76
CA ILE A 311 -2.85 -28.03 -23.88
C ILE A 311 -2.71 -28.69 -22.51
N TYR A 312 -2.45 -27.87 -21.49
CA TYR A 312 -2.30 -28.33 -20.11
C TYR A 312 -3.59 -28.16 -19.31
N HIS A 313 -3.79 -29.03 -18.32
CA HIS A 313 -4.71 -28.79 -17.22
C HIS A 313 -4.17 -27.68 -16.32
N ARG A 314 -5.06 -27.02 -15.58
CA ARG A 314 -4.64 -26.06 -14.55
C ARG A 314 -3.81 -26.77 -13.48
N ILE A 315 -2.87 -26.05 -12.88
CA ILE A 315 -1.96 -26.62 -11.88
C ILE A 315 -2.68 -27.13 -10.63
N ASP A 316 -3.75 -26.45 -10.22
CA ASP A 316 -4.60 -26.85 -9.09
C ASP A 316 -5.39 -28.13 -9.38
N TYR A 317 -5.74 -28.40 -10.64
CA TYR A 317 -6.34 -29.67 -11.05
C TYR A 317 -5.34 -30.82 -10.89
N TYR A 318 -4.10 -30.64 -11.39
CA TYR A 318 -3.04 -31.64 -11.26
C TYR A 318 -2.77 -31.95 -9.78
N TRP A 319 -2.52 -30.94 -8.96
CA TRP A 319 -2.25 -31.13 -7.54
C TRP A 319 -3.46 -31.72 -6.81
N ASN A 320 -4.69 -31.35 -7.17
CA ASN A 320 -5.87 -31.99 -6.57
C ASN A 320 -5.91 -33.51 -6.87
N LYS A 321 -5.44 -33.98 -8.03
CA LYS A 321 -5.34 -35.41 -8.31
C LYS A 321 -4.28 -36.09 -7.46
N VAL A 322 -3.08 -35.51 -7.39
CA VAL A 322 -1.96 -36.02 -6.59
C VAL A 322 -2.30 -36.07 -5.11
N LEU A 323 -2.87 -35.00 -4.57
CA LEU A 323 -3.14 -34.84 -3.14
C LEU A 323 -4.34 -35.67 -2.64
N ASN A 324 -5.14 -36.24 -3.56
CA ASN A 324 -6.24 -37.17 -3.23
C ASN A 324 -5.81 -38.64 -3.31
N ILE A 325 -4.54 -38.93 -3.60
CA ILE A 325 -4.02 -40.30 -3.52
C ILE A 325 -4.05 -40.76 -2.07
N THR A 326 -4.60 -41.95 -1.83
CA THR A 326 -4.65 -42.59 -0.52
C THR A 326 -3.71 -43.78 -0.44
N THR A 327 -3.23 -44.07 0.76
CA THR A 327 -2.56 -45.32 1.10
C THR A 327 -3.57 -46.47 1.12
N ALA A 328 -3.10 -47.72 1.20
CA ALA A 328 -3.95 -48.91 1.28
C ALA A 328 -4.92 -48.87 2.48
N ASN A 329 -4.56 -48.14 3.55
CA ASN A 329 -5.36 -48.00 4.76
C ASN A 329 -6.38 -46.83 4.66
N GLY A 330 -6.51 -46.19 3.49
CA GLY A 330 -7.46 -45.11 3.24
C GLY A 330 -7.01 -43.71 3.70
N PHE A 331 -5.86 -43.60 4.39
CA PHE A 331 -5.29 -42.29 4.77
C PHE A 331 -4.67 -41.58 3.57
N ALA A 332 -4.71 -40.25 3.57
CA ALA A 332 -4.03 -39.43 2.56
C ALA A 332 -2.54 -39.80 2.47
N LYS A 333 -2.02 -39.97 1.26
CA LYS A 333 -0.62 -40.35 1.02
C LYS A 333 0.34 -39.18 1.25
N TYR A 334 -0.11 -37.96 0.99
CA TYR A 334 0.69 -36.73 1.08
C TYR A 334 0.01 -35.66 1.96
N PRO A 335 -0.26 -35.93 3.25
CA PRO A 335 -1.00 -35.00 4.10
C PRO A 335 -0.27 -33.66 4.30
N THR A 336 1.06 -33.69 4.45
CA THR A 336 1.86 -32.49 4.71
C THR A 336 2.03 -31.65 3.46
N LEU A 337 2.34 -32.27 2.31
CA LEU A 337 2.36 -31.58 1.02
C LEU A 337 0.97 -31.05 0.67
N SER A 338 -0.11 -31.75 1.01
CA SER A 338 -1.48 -31.28 0.79
C SER A 338 -1.73 -29.95 1.49
N LYS A 339 -1.32 -29.86 2.77
CA LYS A 339 -1.41 -28.63 3.55
C LYS A 339 -0.54 -27.52 2.96
N LEU A 340 0.70 -27.82 2.60
CA LEU A 340 1.64 -26.84 2.05
C LEU A 340 1.18 -26.31 0.68
N ILE A 341 1.01 -27.19 -0.29
CA ILE A 341 0.79 -26.84 -1.71
C ILE A 341 -0.52 -26.10 -1.89
N LYS A 342 -1.59 -26.50 -1.20
CA LYS A 342 -2.86 -25.76 -1.25
C LYS A 342 -2.68 -24.31 -0.81
N ASN A 343 -1.90 -24.06 0.25
CA ASN A 343 -1.62 -22.72 0.74
C ASN A 343 -0.68 -21.92 -0.19
N ILE A 344 0.24 -22.57 -0.89
CA ILE A 344 1.08 -21.90 -1.89
C ILE A 344 0.27 -21.53 -3.14
N LEU A 345 -0.62 -22.40 -3.62
CA LEU A 345 -1.41 -22.16 -4.84
C LEU A 345 -2.49 -21.08 -4.68
N ILE A 346 -2.86 -20.70 -3.45
CA ILE A 346 -3.78 -19.58 -3.21
C ILE A 346 -3.07 -18.22 -3.13
N ILE A 347 -1.73 -18.18 -3.21
CA ILE A 347 -0.96 -16.94 -3.20
C ILE A 347 -1.19 -16.22 -4.55
N PRO A 348 -1.77 -14.99 -4.54
CA PRO A 348 -1.79 -14.13 -5.72
C PRO A 348 -0.45 -14.04 -6.44
N HIS A 349 -0.50 -14.14 -7.77
CA HIS A 349 0.68 -14.16 -8.65
C HIS A 349 0.77 -12.92 -9.54
N GLY A 350 -0.07 -11.91 -9.29
CA GLY A 350 -0.07 -10.66 -10.05
C GLY A 350 -1.18 -9.72 -9.59
N ASN A 351 -1.33 -8.60 -10.29
CA ASN A 351 -2.32 -7.57 -9.96
C ASN A 351 -3.74 -7.97 -10.38
N ALA A 352 -3.88 -8.94 -11.28
CA ALA A 352 -5.17 -9.36 -11.80
C ALA A 352 -6.13 -9.86 -10.70
N ASP A 353 -5.63 -10.46 -9.62
CA ASP A 353 -6.46 -10.85 -8.47
C ASP A 353 -7.08 -9.63 -7.77
N VAL A 354 -6.28 -8.57 -7.58
CA VAL A 354 -6.70 -7.31 -6.95
C VAL A 354 -7.64 -6.53 -7.88
N GLU A 355 -7.28 -6.41 -9.16
CA GLU A 355 -8.09 -5.74 -10.19
C GLU A 355 -9.46 -6.41 -10.36
N ARG A 356 -9.51 -7.76 -10.34
CA ARG A 356 -10.79 -8.50 -10.31
C ARG A 356 -11.58 -8.15 -9.05
N GLY A 357 -10.92 -8.12 -7.90
CA GLY A 357 -11.53 -7.68 -6.64
C GLY A 357 -12.14 -6.29 -6.72
N PHE A 358 -11.49 -5.32 -7.37
CA PHE A 358 -12.05 -3.98 -7.58
C PHE A 358 -13.17 -3.95 -8.62
N SER A 359 -13.01 -4.65 -9.74
CA SER A 359 -14.01 -4.71 -10.82
C SER A 359 -15.33 -5.31 -10.33
N ILE A 360 -15.29 -6.37 -9.53
CA ILE A 360 -16.52 -6.93 -8.95
C ILE A 360 -17.14 -5.88 -7.98
N ASN A 361 -16.35 -4.98 -7.36
CA ASN A 361 -16.86 -4.02 -6.35
C ASN A 361 -17.58 -2.89 -7.07
N GLU A 362 -16.97 -2.38 -8.14
CA GLU A 362 -17.57 -1.44 -9.08
C GLU A 362 -18.90 -1.97 -9.63
N ASN A 363 -18.96 -3.25 -10.02
CA ASN A 363 -20.19 -3.88 -10.49
C ASN A 363 -21.27 -4.02 -9.39
N LEU A 364 -20.88 -4.24 -8.12
CA LEU A 364 -21.85 -4.34 -7.01
C LEU A 364 -22.30 -2.98 -6.46
N VAL A 365 -21.47 -1.94 -6.63
CA VAL A 365 -21.68 -0.59 -6.12
C VAL A 365 -21.73 0.40 -7.30
N PRO A 366 -22.84 0.41 -8.07
CA PRO A 366 -23.03 1.38 -9.14
C PRO A 366 -23.03 2.83 -8.62
N GLU A 367 -22.78 3.81 -9.49
CA GLU A 367 -22.60 5.23 -9.11
C GLU A 367 -23.74 5.81 -8.25
N ASN A 368 -24.97 5.34 -8.47
CA ASN A 368 -26.16 5.72 -7.71
C ASN A 368 -26.26 5.09 -6.30
N ARG A 369 -25.33 4.19 -5.93
CA ARG A 369 -25.22 3.50 -4.64
C ARG A 369 -23.94 3.84 -3.86
N SER A 370 -23.29 4.96 -4.17
CA SER A 370 -22.06 5.43 -3.50
C SER A 370 -22.17 5.68 -1.99
N LYS A 371 -23.37 5.61 -1.39
CA LYS A 371 -23.61 5.75 0.06
C LYS A 371 -23.66 4.41 0.83
N LEU A 372 -23.34 3.28 0.21
CA LEU A 372 -23.33 1.99 0.92
C LEU A 372 -22.24 1.96 2.00
N SER A 373 -22.58 1.43 3.18
CA SER A 373 -21.60 1.19 4.24
C SER A 373 -20.70 0.00 3.92
N CYS A 374 -19.51 -0.08 4.52
CA CYS A 374 -18.61 -1.23 4.40
C CYS A 374 -19.31 -2.55 4.73
N LEU A 375 -20.16 -2.59 5.77
CA LEU A 375 -20.96 -3.77 6.12
C LEU A 375 -21.90 -4.20 4.98
N SER A 376 -22.52 -3.24 4.30
CA SER A 376 -23.41 -3.52 3.18
C SER A 376 -22.63 -4.05 1.97
N ILE A 377 -21.46 -3.49 1.69
CA ILE A 377 -20.56 -3.96 0.62
C ILE A 377 -20.11 -5.39 0.94
N ASN A 378 -19.68 -5.67 2.17
CA ASN A 378 -19.30 -7.01 2.61
C ASN A 378 -20.45 -8.00 2.47
N GLY A 379 -21.67 -7.63 2.85
CA GLY A 379 -22.85 -8.51 2.68
C GLY A 379 -23.19 -8.80 1.22
N LEU A 380 -23.10 -7.79 0.34
CA LEU A 380 -23.27 -7.98 -1.11
C LEU A 380 -22.19 -8.90 -1.67
N ARG A 381 -20.94 -8.73 -1.20
CA ARG A 381 -19.81 -9.57 -1.56
C ARG A 381 -19.99 -11.02 -1.16
N SER A 382 -20.32 -11.28 0.09
CA SER A 382 -20.60 -12.64 0.58
C SER A 382 -21.73 -13.30 -0.21
N THR A 383 -22.74 -12.53 -0.63
CA THR A 383 -23.83 -13.04 -1.48
C THR A 383 -23.33 -13.42 -2.88
N TYR A 384 -22.56 -12.52 -3.51
CA TYR A 384 -21.95 -12.78 -4.81
C TYR A 384 -21.05 -14.03 -4.78
N ASP A 385 -20.17 -14.13 -3.79
CA ASP A 385 -19.26 -15.26 -3.62
C ASP A 385 -20.03 -16.55 -3.34
N GLY A 386 -21.08 -16.51 -2.50
CA GLY A 386 -21.95 -17.66 -2.25
C GLY A 386 -22.59 -18.18 -3.54
N VAL A 387 -23.10 -17.31 -4.41
CA VAL A 387 -23.64 -17.70 -5.73
C VAL A 387 -22.55 -18.26 -6.64
N LYS A 388 -21.37 -17.63 -6.67
CA LYS A 388 -20.24 -18.06 -7.51
C LYS A 388 -19.75 -19.45 -7.10
N PHE A 389 -19.44 -19.67 -5.82
CA PHE A 389 -18.80 -20.89 -5.34
C PHE A 389 -19.79 -22.02 -5.03
N ILE A 390 -20.91 -21.73 -4.37
CA ILE A 390 -21.87 -22.77 -3.97
C ILE A 390 -22.85 -23.06 -5.11
N GLY A 391 -23.33 -22.01 -5.77
CA GLY A 391 -24.26 -22.12 -6.90
C GLY A 391 -23.58 -22.43 -8.23
N ASN A 392 -22.25 -22.54 -8.27
CA ASN A 392 -21.45 -22.62 -9.49
C ASN A 392 -21.84 -21.54 -10.51
N GLY A 393 -21.96 -20.29 -10.03
CA GLY A 393 -22.40 -19.13 -10.80
C GLY A 393 -23.91 -18.99 -11.00
N SER A 394 -24.72 -19.91 -10.49
CA SER A 394 -26.18 -19.91 -10.64
C SER A 394 -26.89 -19.79 -9.29
N SER A 395 -27.67 -18.72 -9.10
CA SER A 395 -28.38 -18.48 -7.84
C SER A 395 -29.36 -19.58 -7.46
N HIS A 396 -30.07 -20.16 -8.44
CA HIS A 396 -31.04 -21.24 -8.22
C HIS A 396 -30.41 -22.58 -7.78
N LYS A 397 -29.08 -22.73 -7.91
CA LYS A 397 -28.34 -23.91 -7.45
C LYS A 397 -27.81 -23.76 -6.03
N VAL A 398 -27.91 -22.57 -5.42
CA VAL A 398 -27.51 -22.35 -4.04
C VAL A 398 -28.52 -23.05 -3.12
N PRO A 399 -28.12 -24.07 -2.35
CA PRO A 399 -29.03 -24.78 -1.47
C PRO A 399 -29.45 -23.88 -0.30
N ILE A 400 -30.76 -23.72 -0.12
CA ILE A 400 -31.32 -22.97 1.01
C ILE A 400 -31.34 -23.90 2.24
N ASN A 401 -30.33 -23.76 3.10
CA ASN A 401 -30.24 -24.52 4.34
C ASN A 401 -30.96 -23.81 5.51
N ARG A 402 -31.11 -24.52 6.65
CA ARG A 402 -31.77 -23.99 7.85
C ARG A 402 -31.11 -22.73 8.40
N GLU A 403 -29.80 -22.61 8.30
CA GLU A 403 -29.05 -21.45 8.79
C GLU A 403 -29.33 -20.19 7.97
N ILE A 404 -29.45 -20.30 6.65
CA ILE A 404 -29.85 -19.20 5.77
C ILE A 404 -31.28 -18.74 6.12
N ILE A 405 -32.21 -19.68 6.30
CA ILE A 405 -33.60 -19.37 6.67
C ILE A 405 -33.64 -18.65 8.02
N LYS A 406 -32.88 -19.13 9.01
CA LYS A 406 -32.78 -18.51 10.32
C LYS A 406 -32.20 -17.10 10.24
N SER A 407 -31.15 -16.91 9.45
CA SER A 407 -30.50 -15.61 9.23
C SER A 407 -31.46 -14.59 8.62
N ILE A 408 -32.26 -15.00 7.61
CA ILE A 408 -33.29 -14.15 7.01
C ILE A 408 -34.34 -13.76 8.04
N LYS A 409 -34.86 -14.72 8.82
CA LYS A 409 -35.85 -14.45 9.87
C LYS A 409 -35.35 -13.49 10.95
N MET A 410 -34.05 -13.52 11.25
CA MET A 410 -33.42 -12.67 12.26
C MET A 410 -32.98 -11.30 11.72
N SER A 411 -32.92 -11.11 10.39
CA SER A 411 -32.35 -9.92 9.74
C SER A 411 -32.90 -8.59 10.28
N TYR A 412 -34.23 -8.48 10.44
CA TYR A 412 -34.85 -7.26 10.97
C TYR A 412 -34.50 -6.97 12.43
N SER A 413 -34.42 -8.01 13.26
CA SER A 413 -34.03 -7.88 14.66
C SER A 413 -32.57 -7.43 14.79
N LEU A 414 -31.67 -8.03 13.98
CA LEU A 414 -30.26 -7.65 13.91
C LEU A 414 -30.10 -6.22 13.42
N TYR A 415 -30.84 -5.81 12.39
CA TYR A 415 -30.85 -4.43 11.90
C TYR A 415 -31.30 -3.43 12.97
N LYS A 416 -32.37 -3.74 13.72
CA LYS A 416 -32.80 -2.89 14.85
C LYS A 416 -31.72 -2.76 15.92
N LYS A 417 -31.06 -3.87 16.25
CA LYS A 417 -29.96 -3.89 17.23
C LYS A 417 -28.79 -3.03 16.77
N ASP A 418 -28.43 -3.08 15.48
CA ASP A 418 -27.39 -2.26 14.87
C ASP A 418 -27.73 -0.76 14.86
N ILE A 419 -28.98 -0.38 14.56
CA ILE A 419 -29.41 1.03 14.70
C ILE A 419 -29.27 1.49 16.15
N GLN A 420 -29.68 0.67 17.12
CA GLN A 420 -29.62 1.04 18.53
C GLN A 420 -28.18 1.18 19.02
N SER A 421 -27.26 0.29 18.60
CA SER A 421 -25.84 0.45 18.94
C SER A 421 -25.26 1.72 18.31
N LYS A 422 -25.55 2.00 17.04
CA LYS A 422 -25.09 3.22 16.36
C LYS A 422 -25.60 4.50 17.02
N LYS A 423 -26.87 4.54 17.45
CA LYS A 423 -27.42 5.67 18.22
C LYS A 423 -26.71 5.86 19.55
N LYS A 424 -26.49 4.79 20.31
CA LYS A 424 -25.76 4.87 21.59
C LYS A 424 -24.33 5.40 21.39
N VAL A 425 -23.66 4.96 20.33
CA VAL A 425 -22.31 5.45 20.00
C VAL A 425 -22.33 6.93 19.62
N SER A 426 -23.30 7.39 18.81
CA SER A 426 -23.38 8.82 18.46
C SER A 426 -23.75 9.69 19.66
N GLU A 427 -24.66 9.23 20.52
CA GLU A 427 -25.02 9.93 21.75
C GLU A 427 -23.83 10.02 22.72
N ASN A 428 -23.02 8.97 22.82
CA ASN A 428 -21.81 8.99 23.64
C ASN A 428 -20.74 9.91 23.04
N SER A 429 -20.51 9.88 21.73
CA SER A 429 -19.52 10.76 21.09
C SER A 429 -19.93 12.23 21.11
N GLU A 430 -21.23 12.54 21.01
CA GLU A 430 -21.75 13.89 21.23
C GLU A 430 -21.53 14.35 22.68
N LYS A 431 -21.83 13.50 23.67
CA LYS A 431 -21.55 13.81 25.08
C LYS A 431 -20.07 14.06 25.34
N GLU A 432 -19.19 13.20 24.81
CA GLU A 432 -17.75 13.37 24.93
C GLU A 432 -17.25 14.64 24.26
N ASN A 433 -17.79 15.00 23.09
CA ASN A 433 -17.44 16.25 22.41
C ASN A 433 -17.90 17.49 23.20
N ILE A 434 -19.09 17.45 23.81
CA ILE A 434 -19.60 18.53 24.66
C ILE A 434 -18.73 18.66 25.93
N GLU A 435 -18.43 17.55 26.61
CA GLU A 435 -17.53 17.54 27.77
C GLU A 435 -16.15 18.09 27.42
N ARG A 436 -15.63 17.73 26.24
CA ARG A 436 -14.35 18.22 25.74
C ARG A 436 -14.37 19.72 25.46
N GLN A 437 -15.42 20.24 24.84
CA GLN A 437 -15.57 21.67 24.60
C GLN A 437 -15.68 22.46 25.91
N GLN A 438 -16.49 21.98 26.86
CA GLN A 438 -16.62 22.60 28.18
C GLN A 438 -15.29 22.64 28.92
N ALA A 439 -14.53 21.53 28.90
CA ALA A 439 -13.25 21.47 29.59
C ALA A 439 -12.17 22.34 28.92
N VAL A 440 -12.20 22.53 27.60
CA VAL A 440 -11.33 23.49 26.89
C VAL A 440 -11.69 24.92 27.30
N GLU A 441 -12.97 25.26 27.35
CA GLU A 441 -13.42 26.61 27.73
C GLU A 441 -13.06 26.93 29.19
N MET A 442 -13.23 25.98 30.11
CA MET A 442 -12.78 26.11 31.51
C MET A 442 -11.26 26.34 31.62
N CYS A 443 -10.46 25.66 30.78
CA CYS A 443 -9.01 25.84 30.77
C CYS A 443 -8.62 27.24 30.27
N LYS A 444 -9.36 27.76 29.28
CA LYS A 444 -9.18 29.11 28.75
C LYS A 444 -9.52 30.19 29.79
N GLN A 445 -10.62 30.02 30.53
CA GLN A 445 -10.99 30.91 31.63
C GLN A 445 -9.94 30.91 32.74
N ALA A 446 -9.47 29.73 33.16
CA ALA A 446 -8.42 29.63 34.17
C ALA A 446 -7.09 30.26 33.74
N LEU A 447 -6.78 30.22 32.44
CA LEU A 447 -5.59 30.88 31.89
C LEU A 447 -5.73 32.41 31.94
N GLN A 448 -6.89 32.94 31.58
CA GLN A 448 -7.18 34.38 31.68
C GLN A 448 -7.08 34.88 33.13
N GLU A 449 -7.65 34.13 34.07
CA GLU A 449 -7.60 34.46 35.51
C GLU A 449 -6.15 34.38 36.06
N GLU A 450 -5.34 33.42 35.58
CA GLU A 450 -3.92 33.34 35.91
C GLU A 450 -3.13 34.56 35.40
N ASP A 451 -3.39 34.98 34.16
CA ASP A 451 -2.75 36.15 33.56
C ASP A 451 -3.10 37.45 34.31
N GLU A 452 -4.36 37.61 34.73
CA GLU A 452 -4.80 38.75 35.54
C GLU A 452 -4.12 38.78 36.92
N LEU A 453 -4.02 37.63 37.60
CA LEU A 453 -3.33 37.53 38.89
C LEU A 453 -1.84 37.76 38.77
N LEU A 454 -1.19 37.30 37.70
CA LEU A 454 0.23 37.55 37.42
C LEU A 454 0.48 39.05 37.23
N LEU A 455 -0.39 39.74 36.48
CA LEU A 455 -0.29 41.18 36.29
C LEU A 455 -0.44 41.94 37.62
N LYS A 456 -1.42 41.53 38.44
CA LYS A 456 -1.65 42.11 39.77
C LYS A 456 -0.47 41.86 40.71
N GLN A 457 0.11 40.65 40.69
CA GLN A 457 1.29 40.30 41.47
C GLN A 457 2.49 41.18 41.08
N LYS A 458 2.73 41.36 39.78
CA LYS A 458 3.81 42.22 39.27
C LYS A 458 3.64 43.68 39.70
N THR A 459 2.41 44.18 39.69
CA THR A 459 2.10 45.56 40.13
C THR A 459 2.38 45.73 41.62
N LEU A 460 1.90 44.80 42.46
CA LEU A 460 2.16 44.82 43.90
C LEU A 460 3.65 44.67 44.25
N GLN A 461 4.41 43.88 43.47
CA GLN A 461 5.87 43.78 43.63
C GLN A 461 6.56 45.11 43.31
N SER A 462 6.11 45.84 42.29
CA SER A 462 6.62 47.18 41.98
C SER A 462 6.33 48.16 43.12
N GLU A 463 5.11 48.17 43.65
CA GLU A 463 4.72 49.03 44.77
C GLU A 463 5.52 48.70 46.05
N LEU A 464 5.80 47.42 46.28
CA LEU A 464 6.64 46.97 47.40
C LEU A 464 8.09 47.45 47.23
N HIS A 465 8.62 47.38 46.00
CA HIS A 465 9.95 47.87 45.67
C HIS A 465 10.06 49.39 45.89
N GLU A 466 9.06 50.16 45.48
CA GLU A 466 8.99 51.60 45.75
C GLU A 466 8.94 51.89 47.25
N ALA A 467 8.07 51.21 48.00
CA ALA A 467 7.96 51.40 49.45
C ALA A 467 9.28 51.06 50.17
N THR A 468 9.95 49.99 49.78
CA THR A 468 11.25 49.59 50.35
C THR A 468 12.39 50.54 49.96
N SER A 469 12.37 51.09 48.74
CA SER A 469 13.30 52.14 48.32
C SER A 469 13.13 53.42 49.14
N ILE A 470 11.87 53.85 49.38
CA ILE A 470 11.58 55.00 50.25
C ILE A 470 12.07 54.75 51.68
N ILE A 471 11.86 53.56 52.24
CA ILE A 471 12.37 53.19 53.57
C ILE A 471 13.90 53.23 53.59
N ALA A 472 14.56 52.72 52.55
CA ALA A 472 16.02 52.70 52.46
C ALA A 472 16.62 54.10 52.36
N ASP A 473 16.06 54.97 51.52
CA ASP A 473 16.48 56.36 51.39
C ASP A 473 16.23 57.13 52.70
N ALA A 474 15.04 56.98 53.31
CA ALA A 474 14.74 57.58 54.61
C ALA A 474 15.66 57.07 55.72
N SER A 475 16.05 55.78 55.69
CA SER A 475 17.00 55.21 56.66
C SER A 475 18.42 55.76 56.48
N ALA A 476 18.86 55.98 55.24
CA ALA A 476 20.16 56.60 54.96
C ALA A 476 20.19 58.06 55.42
N ARG A 477 19.12 58.83 55.15
CA ARG A 477 18.94 60.20 55.65
C ARG A 477 18.94 60.26 57.17
N LEU A 478 18.24 59.33 57.84
CA LEU A 478 18.22 59.22 59.30
C LEU A 478 19.63 58.99 59.86
N GLN A 479 20.43 58.09 59.28
CA GLN A 479 21.81 57.82 59.73
C GLN A 479 22.72 59.05 59.60
N LEU A 480 22.56 59.83 58.52
CA LEU A 480 23.32 61.07 58.32
C LEU A 480 22.86 62.16 59.30
N ALA A 481 21.55 62.33 59.49
CA ALA A 481 20.98 63.31 60.41
C ALA A 481 21.37 63.04 61.87
N ILE A 482 21.46 61.77 62.28
CA ILE A 482 21.98 61.37 63.60
C ILE A 482 23.44 61.78 63.78
N LYS A 483 24.28 61.61 62.75
CA LYS A 483 25.70 62.06 62.79
C LYS A 483 25.84 63.58 62.84
N GLN A 484 24.91 64.31 62.20
CA GLN A 484 24.92 65.78 62.11
C GLN A 484 24.14 66.48 63.24
N LYS A 485 23.46 65.72 64.13
CA LYS A 485 22.57 66.24 65.19
C LYS A 485 21.42 67.13 64.69
N ASP A 486 20.92 66.87 63.48
CA ASP A 486 19.74 67.57 62.94
C ASP A 486 18.44 66.89 63.41
N ASN A 487 17.87 67.42 64.50
CA ASN A 487 16.66 66.88 65.11
C ASN A 487 15.41 66.98 64.20
N LEU A 488 15.35 67.95 63.28
CA LEU A 488 14.20 68.12 62.38
C LEU A 488 14.19 67.02 61.31
N GLU A 489 15.36 66.72 60.73
CA GLU A 489 15.49 65.70 59.70
C GLU A 489 15.44 64.27 60.27
N ILE A 490 15.85 64.07 61.53
CA ILE A 490 15.59 62.84 62.29
C ILE A 490 14.08 62.57 62.34
N HIS A 491 13.28 63.55 62.78
CA HIS A 491 11.83 63.38 62.91
C HIS A 491 11.14 63.09 61.57
N ARG A 492 11.52 63.82 60.50
CA ARG A 492 10.99 63.59 59.14
C ARG A 492 11.32 62.20 58.60
N SER A 493 12.56 61.75 58.81
CA SER A 493 13.00 60.43 58.35
C SER A 493 12.27 59.30 59.11
N THR A 494 12.02 59.45 60.41
CA THR A 494 11.23 58.48 61.20
C THR A 494 9.79 58.37 60.70
N ILE A 495 9.11 59.50 60.43
CA ILE A 495 7.74 59.48 59.87
C ILE A 495 7.70 58.77 58.51
N LEU A 496 8.68 59.02 57.64
CA LEU A 496 8.78 58.37 56.33
C LEU A 496 9.02 56.86 56.45
N ILE A 497 9.84 56.43 57.41
CA ILE A 497 10.05 55.00 57.70
C ILE A 497 8.78 54.35 58.23
N ASP A 498 8.05 54.98 59.15
CA ASP A 498 6.80 54.44 59.71
C ASP A 498 5.70 54.37 58.64
N GLY A 499 5.56 55.39 57.81
CA GLY A 499 4.63 55.40 56.67
C GLY A 499 4.99 54.34 55.62
N GLY A 500 6.28 54.22 55.30
CA GLY A 500 6.81 53.19 54.41
C GLY A 500 6.57 51.78 54.94
N ASN A 501 6.83 51.52 56.22
CA ASN A 501 6.59 50.23 56.89
C ASN A 501 5.10 49.87 56.89
N THR A 502 4.23 50.84 57.14
CA THR A 502 2.78 50.64 57.10
C THR A 502 2.31 50.26 55.69
N LYS A 503 2.78 50.98 54.66
CA LYS A 503 2.47 50.68 53.25
C LYS A 503 3.05 49.32 52.83
N SER A 504 4.30 49.03 53.19
CA SER A 504 4.96 47.76 52.89
C SER A 504 4.21 46.58 53.51
N LYS A 505 3.74 46.70 54.75
CA LYS A 505 2.94 45.67 55.42
C LYS A 505 1.61 45.42 54.70
N ALA A 506 0.90 46.48 54.32
CA ALA A 506 -0.36 46.37 53.59
C ALA A 506 -0.18 45.73 52.20
N VAL A 507 0.86 46.11 51.46
CA VAL A 507 1.18 45.53 50.14
C VAL A 507 1.58 44.07 50.28
N ASN A 508 2.37 43.70 51.28
CA ASN A 508 2.76 42.32 51.55
C ASN A 508 1.57 41.41 51.88
N GLU A 509 0.60 41.89 52.68
CA GLU A 509 -0.62 41.13 52.96
C GLU A 509 -1.45 40.88 51.70
N GLN A 510 -1.55 41.87 50.80
CA GLN A 510 -2.21 41.71 49.50
C GLN A 510 -1.45 40.76 48.57
N LEU A 511 -0.11 40.86 48.54
CA LEU A 511 0.75 40.00 47.74
C LEU A 511 0.65 38.54 48.16
N SER A 512 0.55 38.26 49.47
CA SER A 512 0.32 36.90 50.00
C SER A 512 -0.99 36.32 49.47
N LYS A 513 -2.09 37.08 49.57
CA LYS A 513 -3.42 36.65 49.08
C LYS A 513 -3.43 36.39 47.57
N VAL A 514 -2.82 37.27 46.78
CA VAL A 514 -2.71 37.10 45.32
C VAL A 514 -1.88 35.86 44.97
N THR A 515 -0.77 35.63 45.68
CA THR A 515 0.11 34.48 45.46
C THR A 515 -0.59 33.15 45.80
N GLU A 516 -1.36 33.11 46.89
CA GLU A 516 -2.18 31.93 47.25
C GLU A 516 -3.22 31.60 46.18
N ASN A 517 -3.95 32.62 45.70
CA ASN A 517 -4.95 32.44 44.64
C ASN A 517 -4.31 31.93 43.33
N LEU A 518 -3.15 32.47 42.98
CA LEU A 518 -2.40 32.07 41.78
C LEU A 518 -1.96 30.60 41.85
N ILE A 519 -1.47 30.14 43.01
CA ILE A 519 -1.13 28.72 43.23
C ILE A 519 -2.38 27.83 43.11
N GLN A 520 -3.52 28.25 43.64
CA GLN A 520 -4.77 27.48 43.54
C GLN A 520 -5.23 27.32 42.09
N ILE A 521 -5.18 28.40 41.29
CA ILE A 521 -5.57 28.36 39.87
C ILE A 521 -4.61 27.50 39.05
N GLN A 522 -3.30 27.63 39.27
CA GLN A 522 -2.30 26.79 38.60
C GLN A 522 -2.47 25.30 38.90
N ARG A 523 -2.83 24.94 40.13
CA ARG A 523 -3.16 23.56 40.51
C ARG A 523 -4.43 23.08 39.81
N LYS A 524 -5.50 23.87 39.79
CA LYS A 524 -6.74 23.56 39.06
C LYS A 524 -6.46 23.33 37.57
N ARG A 525 -5.67 24.19 36.93
CA ARG A 525 -5.27 24.08 35.52
C ARG A 525 -4.48 22.80 35.25
N LYS A 526 -3.47 22.48 36.06
CA LYS A 526 -2.67 21.24 35.92
C LYS A 526 -3.52 19.98 36.06
N ASN A 527 -4.43 19.95 37.03
CA ASN A 527 -5.32 18.80 37.23
C ASN A 527 -6.27 18.59 36.05
N ASN A 528 -6.87 19.67 35.54
CA ASN A 528 -7.75 19.61 34.37
C ASN A 528 -6.99 19.17 33.10
N PHE A 529 -5.76 19.64 32.90
CA PHE A 529 -4.94 19.27 31.75
C PHE A 529 -4.45 17.82 31.82
N GLY A 530 -4.05 17.35 33.01
CA GLY A 530 -3.62 15.96 33.23
C GLY A 530 -4.76 14.95 33.02
N GLN A 531 -5.96 15.26 33.51
CA GLN A 531 -7.16 14.44 33.27
C GLN A 531 -7.53 14.39 31.78
N GLN A 532 -7.39 15.49 31.05
CA GLN A 532 -7.61 15.50 29.60
C GLN A 532 -6.59 14.67 28.83
N GLN A 533 -5.31 14.68 29.21
CA GLN A 533 -4.29 13.85 28.56
C GLN A 533 -4.54 12.35 28.77
N GLN A 534 -4.89 11.94 30.00
CA GLN A 534 -5.23 10.55 30.29
C GLN A 534 -6.52 10.09 29.57
N LYS A 535 -7.56 10.94 29.56
CA LYS A 535 -8.78 10.65 28.78
C LYS A 535 -8.47 10.54 27.29
N ARG A 536 -7.67 11.45 26.71
CA ARG A 536 -7.27 11.41 25.29
C ARG A 536 -6.50 10.15 24.92
N GLN A 537 -5.64 9.64 25.80
CA GLN A 537 -4.99 8.34 25.59
C GLN A 537 -5.99 7.19 25.58
N LYS A 538 -7.00 7.21 26.48
CA LYS A 538 -8.12 6.25 26.50
C LYS A 538 -9.02 6.35 25.28
N THR A 539 -9.43 7.54 24.86
CA THR A 539 -10.30 7.72 23.69
C THR A 539 -9.57 7.36 22.40
N LEU A 540 -8.27 7.59 22.28
CA LEU A 540 -7.48 7.09 21.14
C LEU A 540 -7.37 5.56 21.12
N THR A 541 -7.40 4.90 22.30
CA THR A 541 -7.48 3.44 22.38
C THR A 541 -8.89 2.93 22.10
N GLU A 542 -9.94 3.63 22.55
CA GLU A 542 -11.34 3.23 22.34
C GLU A 542 -11.86 3.57 20.92
N GLU A 543 -11.51 4.71 20.32
CA GLU A 543 -11.79 5.02 18.92
C GLU A 543 -11.04 4.07 17.97
N SER A 544 -9.83 3.61 18.33
CA SER A 544 -9.15 2.54 17.60
C SER A 544 -9.84 1.17 17.73
N ILE A 545 -10.70 1.01 18.74
CA ILE A 545 -11.53 -0.19 18.95
C ILE A 545 -12.91 -0.03 18.25
N ILE A 546 -13.35 1.20 17.93
CA ILE A 546 -14.73 1.53 17.48
C ILE A 546 -14.81 2.02 16.02
N LEU A 547 -13.72 2.47 15.40
CA LEU A 547 -13.61 2.59 13.94
C LEU A 547 -13.36 1.24 13.25
N ASN A 548 -13.12 0.19 14.05
CA ASN A 548 -13.24 -1.22 13.74
C ASN A 548 -14.70 -1.69 13.89
#